data_AF-A0A1A6AP13-F1
#
_entry.id   AF-A0A1A6AP13-F1
#
_cell.length_a   1.000
_cell.length_b   1.000
_cell.length_c   1.000
_cell.angle_alpha   90.00
_cell.angle_beta   90.00
_cell.angle_gamma   90.00
#
_symmetry.space_group_name_H-M   'P 1'
#
loop_
_entity.id
_entity.type
_entity.pdbx_description
1 polymer ?
#
loop_
_entity_poly.entity_id
_entity_poly.type
_entity_poly.pdbx_seq_one_letter_code
_entity_poly.pdbx_strand_id
1 'polypeptide(L)'
;MNANITCIVIIGSIVSLVGTMIGASLGVIVREPSNKLLGAIIGFAGGIMLSVVVFDLIPESMNKWNFVFTIIFVVLGAGLIAIIDSKVNIGSTNKHLKIAFMASLGLMIHNFPEGIIMGCGFAAGGTLGIKMSLIIAIHDIPEGIAVSAPLMASKVKISRILLYAFITAFPTAIGTFAGVYIANISKNVLGACLSAASGIMLYVVCGEMIPESSKLWDGITSTLGTLCGIVLGLVIVQVF
;
A
#
# COMPACT_ATOMS: atom_id res chain seq x y z
N MET A 1 -17.73 22.24 13.06
CA MET A 1 -16.63 21.43 12.49
C MET A 1 -15.37 22.30 12.57
N ASN A 2 -14.38 21.95 13.40
CA ASN A 2 -13.20 22.82 13.59
C ASN A 2 -12.39 22.89 12.28
N ALA A 3 -12.05 24.10 11.84
CA ALA A 3 -11.31 24.34 10.59
C ALA A 3 -10.02 23.50 10.47
N ASN A 4 -9.36 23.22 11.60
CA ASN A 4 -8.16 22.38 11.66
C ASN A 4 -8.38 20.92 11.24
N ILE A 5 -9.54 20.31 11.58
CA ILE A 5 -9.82 18.91 11.24
C ILE A 5 -10.02 18.76 9.73
N THR A 6 -10.77 19.69 9.13
CA THR A 6 -11.00 19.70 7.68
C THR A 6 -9.70 19.88 6.91
N CYS A 7 -8.81 20.78 7.35
CA CYS A 7 -7.49 20.95 6.75
C CYS A 7 -6.64 19.68 6.84
N ILE A 8 -6.62 18.99 7.99
CA ILE A 8 -5.88 17.74 8.17
C ILE A 8 -6.33 16.67 7.17
N VAL A 9 -7.65 16.47 7.06
CA VAL A 9 -8.21 15.46 6.14
C VAL A 9 -7.90 15.80 4.70
N ILE A 10 -8.02 17.08 4.30
CA ILE A 10 -7.70 17.52 2.94
C ILE A 10 -6.22 17.31 2.64
N ILE A 11 -5.32 17.76 3.52
CA ILE A 11 -3.87 17.64 3.32
C ILE A 11 -3.47 16.17 3.25
N GLY A 12 -3.88 15.35 4.22
CA GLY A 12 -3.55 13.93 4.24
C GLY A 12 -4.05 13.19 3.00
N SER A 13 -5.29 13.46 2.59
CA SER A 13 -5.87 12.86 1.39
C SER A 13 -5.13 13.28 0.12
N ILE A 14 -4.74 14.55 0.00
CA ILE A 14 -3.97 15.04 -1.16
C ILE A 14 -2.59 14.39 -1.19
N VAL A 15 -1.92 14.29 -0.05
CA VAL A 15 -0.56 13.76 0.03
C VAL A 15 -0.50 12.29 -0.39
N SER A 16 -1.39 11.45 0.14
CA SER A 16 -1.52 10.04 -0.30
C SER A 16 -1.91 9.94 -1.78
N LEU A 17 -2.94 10.69 -2.19
CA LEU A 17 -3.37 10.67 -3.59
C LEU A 17 -2.23 11.05 -4.55
N VAL A 18 -1.43 12.06 -4.21
CA VAL A 18 -0.30 12.50 -5.02
C VAL A 18 0.75 11.39 -5.12
N GLY A 19 1.09 10.72 -4.02
CA GLY A 19 2.02 9.58 -4.04
C GLY A 19 1.53 8.47 -4.99
N THR A 20 0.29 8.03 -4.82
CA THR A 20 -0.31 6.96 -5.62
C THR A 20 -0.40 7.36 -7.09
N MET A 21 -0.79 8.60 -7.38
CA MET A 21 -0.92 9.08 -8.75
C MET A 21 0.43 9.30 -9.43
N ILE A 22 1.48 9.73 -8.71
CA ILE A 22 2.85 9.76 -9.22
C ILE A 22 3.29 8.35 -9.58
N GLY A 23 3.10 7.38 -8.68
CA GLY A 23 3.40 5.97 -8.92
C GLY A 23 2.68 5.42 -10.14
N ALA A 24 1.37 5.63 -10.23
CA ALA A 24 0.56 5.17 -11.36
C ALA A 24 0.99 5.82 -12.68
N SER A 25 1.34 7.12 -12.64
CA SER A 25 1.87 7.86 -13.80
C SER A 25 3.22 7.30 -14.25
N LEU A 26 4.13 7.00 -13.32
CA LEU A 26 5.41 6.35 -13.60
C LEU A 26 5.21 4.96 -14.21
N GLY A 27 4.24 4.19 -13.72
CA GLY A 27 3.92 2.87 -14.26
C GLY A 27 3.37 2.90 -15.70
N VAL A 28 2.65 3.96 -16.09
CA VAL A 28 2.11 4.11 -17.47
C VAL A 28 3.04 4.83 -18.45
N ILE A 29 4.14 5.45 -17.99
CA ILE A 29 5.11 6.13 -18.87
C ILE A 29 5.70 5.18 -19.91
N VAL A 30 5.86 3.91 -19.56
CA VAL A 30 6.29 2.88 -20.50
C VAL A 30 5.07 2.36 -21.27
N ARG A 31 4.86 2.87 -22.50
CA ARG A 31 3.87 2.30 -23.41
C ARG A 31 4.30 0.89 -23.82
N GLU A 32 3.42 -0.10 -23.59
CA GLU A 32 3.64 -1.51 -23.93
C GLU A 32 4.94 -2.10 -23.32
N PRO A 33 5.05 -2.13 -21.97
CA PRO A 33 6.24 -2.66 -21.32
C PRO A 33 6.42 -4.15 -21.62
N SER A 34 7.66 -4.57 -21.89
CA SER A 34 7.97 -6.00 -21.99
C SER A 34 7.68 -6.70 -20.65
N ASN A 35 7.28 -7.98 -20.69
CA ASN A 35 7.03 -8.76 -19.48
C ASN A 35 8.24 -8.78 -18.53
N LYS A 36 9.46 -8.72 -19.09
CA LYS A 36 10.72 -8.58 -18.33
C LYS A 36 10.75 -7.30 -17.49
N LEU A 37 10.45 -6.17 -18.11
CA LEU A 37 10.43 -4.87 -17.43
C LEU A 37 9.28 -4.81 -16.42
N LEU A 38 8.12 -5.35 -16.78
CA LEU A 38 6.96 -5.37 -15.89
C LEU A 38 7.21 -6.22 -14.63
N GLY A 39 7.79 -7.41 -14.81
CA GLY A 39 8.21 -8.26 -13.71
C GLY A 39 9.21 -7.56 -12.80
N ALA A 40 10.21 -6.87 -13.37
CA ALA A 40 11.18 -6.09 -12.59
C ALA A 40 10.53 -4.94 -11.80
N ILE A 41 9.61 -4.20 -12.42
CA ILE A 41 8.90 -3.08 -11.78
C ILE A 41 7.99 -3.55 -10.64
N ILE A 42 7.22 -4.61 -10.84
CA ILE A 42 6.33 -5.18 -9.80
C ILE A 42 7.17 -5.78 -8.67
N GLY A 43 8.25 -6.49 -9.00
CA GLY A 43 9.18 -7.02 -8.01
C GLY A 43 9.78 -5.89 -7.17
N PHE A 44 10.24 -4.82 -7.81
CA PHE A 44 10.76 -3.62 -7.15
C PHE A 44 9.75 -2.97 -6.20
N ALA A 45 8.52 -2.74 -6.65
CA ALA A 45 7.46 -2.21 -5.79
C ALA A 45 7.16 -3.14 -4.60
N GLY A 46 7.06 -4.45 -4.84
CA GLY A 46 6.85 -5.44 -3.80
C GLY A 46 8.00 -5.50 -2.79
N GLY A 47 9.24 -5.34 -3.25
CA GLY A 47 10.42 -5.27 -2.39
C GLY A 47 10.41 -4.05 -1.46
N ILE A 48 10.07 -2.85 -1.98
CA ILE A 48 9.93 -1.64 -1.15
C ILE A 48 8.88 -1.87 -0.08
N MET A 49 7.70 -2.39 -0.46
CA MET A 49 6.60 -2.58 0.48
C MET A 49 6.89 -3.66 1.51
N LEU A 50 7.57 -4.74 1.14
CA LEU A 50 8.06 -5.73 2.11
C LEU A 50 8.96 -5.07 3.16
N SER A 51 9.88 -4.21 2.70
CA SER A 51 10.80 -3.50 3.58
C SER A 51 10.05 -2.55 4.53
N VAL A 52 9.13 -1.74 4.02
CA VAL A 52 8.32 -0.83 4.86
C VAL A 52 7.54 -1.61 5.93
N VAL A 53 6.93 -2.74 5.56
CA VAL A 53 6.18 -3.53 6.53
C VAL A 53 7.09 -4.13 7.61
N VAL A 54 8.21 -4.73 7.22
CA VAL A 54 9.09 -5.48 8.13
C VAL A 54 9.92 -4.54 9.01
N PHE A 55 10.40 -3.43 8.47
CA PHE A 55 11.34 -2.54 9.16
C PHE A 55 10.72 -1.29 9.77
N ASP A 56 9.48 -0.93 9.40
CA ASP A 56 8.80 0.26 9.94
C ASP A 56 7.48 -0.12 10.64
N LEU A 57 6.49 -0.62 9.90
CA LEU A 57 5.12 -0.78 10.42
C LEU A 57 5.01 -1.81 11.57
N ILE A 58 5.65 -2.97 11.43
CA ILE A 58 5.64 -4.00 12.48
C ILE A 58 6.41 -3.51 13.73
N PRO A 59 7.65 -3.00 13.62
CA PRO A 59 8.36 -2.41 14.76
C PRO A 59 7.58 -1.28 15.44
N GLU A 60 7.00 -0.36 14.66
CA GLU A 60 6.23 0.76 15.22
C GLU A 60 4.97 0.28 15.92
N SER A 61 4.28 -0.72 15.36
CA SER A 61 3.17 -1.40 16.04
C SER A 61 3.61 -1.93 17.40
N MET A 62 4.71 -2.71 17.45
CA MET A 62 5.24 -3.28 18.70
C MET A 62 5.55 -2.20 19.76
N ASN A 63 6.07 -1.04 19.34
CA ASN A 63 6.34 0.09 20.23
C ASN A 63 5.08 0.73 20.82
N LYS A 64 3.94 0.69 20.13
CA LYS A 64 2.68 1.29 20.62
C LYS A 64 1.91 0.41 21.60
N TRP A 65 2.09 -0.91 21.54
CA TRP A 65 1.38 -1.86 22.41
C TRP A 65 2.26 -3.02 22.91
N ASN A 66 2.16 -4.23 22.37
CA ASN A 66 3.09 -5.31 22.65
C ASN A 66 3.23 -6.30 21.48
N PHE A 67 4.30 -7.08 21.52
CA PHE A 67 4.62 -8.08 20.51
C PHE A 67 3.50 -9.10 20.26
N VAL A 68 2.87 -9.62 21.32
CA VAL A 68 1.86 -10.68 21.20
C VAL A 68 0.64 -10.18 20.41
N PHE A 69 0.13 -8.99 20.74
CA PHE A 69 -0.98 -8.41 20.01
C PHE A 69 -0.57 -8.01 18.58
N THR A 70 0.67 -7.54 18.36
CA THR A 70 1.21 -7.32 17.00
C THR A 70 1.03 -8.56 16.15
N ILE A 71 1.52 -9.71 16.60
CA ILE A 71 1.44 -10.95 15.83
C ILE A 71 -0.02 -11.36 15.59
N ILE A 72 -0.88 -11.28 16.61
CA ILE A 72 -2.31 -11.63 16.46
C ILE A 72 -2.96 -10.80 15.35
N PHE A 73 -2.79 -9.47 15.38
CA PHE A 73 -3.45 -8.61 14.40
C PHE A 73 -2.80 -8.65 13.02
N VAL A 74 -1.49 -8.91 12.93
CA VAL A 74 -0.83 -9.24 11.65
C VAL A 74 -1.46 -10.49 11.04
N VAL A 75 -1.65 -11.55 11.82
CA VAL A 75 -2.29 -12.78 11.33
C VAL A 75 -3.75 -12.54 10.95
N LEU A 76 -4.50 -11.76 11.74
CA LEU A 76 -5.89 -11.39 11.42
C LEU A 76 -5.98 -10.57 10.13
N GLY A 77 -5.10 -9.59 9.94
CA GLY A 77 -5.03 -8.77 8.74
C GLY A 77 -4.71 -9.60 7.49
N ALA A 78 -3.70 -10.46 7.58
CA ALA A 78 -3.35 -11.38 6.48
C ALA A 78 -4.50 -12.37 6.19
N GLY A 79 -5.12 -12.92 7.24
CA GLY A 79 -6.25 -13.84 7.13
C GLY A 79 -7.49 -13.19 6.51
N LEU A 80 -7.77 -11.92 6.81
CA LEU A 80 -8.86 -11.17 6.20
C LEU A 80 -8.70 -11.12 4.67
N ILE A 81 -7.52 -10.74 4.19
CA ILE A 81 -7.25 -10.68 2.74
C ILE A 81 -7.25 -12.08 2.13
N ALA A 82 -6.66 -13.08 2.78
CA ALA A 82 -6.69 -14.45 2.29
C ALA A 82 -8.13 -14.97 2.09
N ILE A 83 -9.04 -14.67 3.03
CA ILE A 83 -10.45 -15.04 2.90
C ILE A 83 -11.10 -14.29 1.74
N ILE A 84 -10.84 -12.99 1.61
CA ILE A 84 -11.38 -12.18 0.51
C ILE A 84 -10.90 -12.71 -0.83
N ASP A 85 -9.60 -12.95 -0.98
CA ASP A 85 -9.00 -13.51 -2.19
C ASP A 85 -9.62 -14.88 -2.56
N SER A 86 -9.76 -15.79 -1.58
CA SER A 86 -10.39 -17.10 -1.81
C SER A 86 -11.85 -17.03 -2.29
N LYS A 87 -12.59 -15.99 -1.88
CA LYS A 87 -14.00 -15.79 -2.24
C LYS A 87 -14.18 -15.05 -3.56
N VAL A 88 -13.17 -14.32 -4.03
CA VAL A 88 -13.27 -13.58 -5.28
C VAL A 88 -13.05 -14.52 -6.47
N ASN A 89 -14.17 -15.02 -6.97
CA ASN A 89 -14.24 -15.89 -8.12
C ASN A 89 -14.44 -15.08 -9.40
N ILE A 90 -13.38 -14.39 -9.86
CA ILE A 90 -13.40 -13.70 -11.15
C ILE A 90 -13.31 -14.76 -12.24
N GLY A 91 -14.40 -14.90 -12.99
CA GLY A 91 -14.55 -15.80 -14.13
C GLY A 91 -13.37 -15.70 -15.12
N SER A 92 -13.00 -16.87 -15.63
CA SER A 92 -11.74 -17.24 -16.27
C SER A 92 -11.43 -16.63 -17.65
N THR A 93 -11.73 -15.35 -17.92
CA THR A 93 -11.50 -14.78 -19.27
C THR A 93 -10.27 -13.88 -19.40
N ASN A 94 -9.67 -13.35 -18.33
CA ASN A 94 -8.42 -12.58 -18.44
C ASN A 94 -7.60 -12.54 -17.13
N LYS A 95 -6.55 -13.39 -17.04
CA LYS A 95 -5.75 -13.62 -15.82
C LYS A 95 -5.15 -12.33 -15.24
N HIS A 96 -4.60 -11.46 -16.10
CA HIS A 96 -4.01 -10.18 -15.68
C HIS A 96 -5.04 -9.20 -15.11
N LEU A 97 -6.30 -9.28 -15.56
CA LEU A 97 -7.38 -8.45 -15.05
C LEU A 97 -7.79 -8.89 -13.63
N LYS A 98 -7.76 -10.19 -13.34
CA LYS A 98 -7.94 -10.71 -11.98
C LYS A 98 -6.86 -10.18 -11.05
N ILE A 99 -5.59 -10.25 -11.48
CA ILE A 99 -4.45 -9.76 -10.69
C ILE A 99 -4.55 -8.25 -10.47
N ALA A 100 -4.86 -7.48 -11.50
CA ALA A 100 -5.08 -6.05 -11.37
C ALA A 100 -6.19 -5.73 -10.37
N PHE A 101 -7.31 -6.46 -10.43
CA PHE A 101 -8.42 -6.28 -9.50
C PHE A 101 -8.06 -6.71 -8.07
N MET A 102 -7.37 -7.83 -7.88
CA MET A 102 -6.90 -8.30 -6.57
C MET A 102 -5.89 -7.34 -5.96
N ALA A 103 -4.93 -6.85 -6.73
CA ALA A 103 -3.99 -5.82 -6.31
C ALA A 103 -4.75 -4.56 -5.88
N SER A 104 -5.63 -4.03 -6.74
CA SER A 104 -6.43 -2.84 -6.42
C SER A 104 -7.32 -3.03 -5.19
N LEU A 105 -7.95 -4.19 -5.02
CA LEU A 105 -8.82 -4.46 -3.86
C LEU A 105 -8.00 -4.62 -2.57
N GLY A 106 -6.90 -5.37 -2.62
CA GLY A 106 -6.00 -5.55 -1.48
C GLY A 106 -5.42 -4.22 -1.00
N LEU A 107 -4.98 -3.39 -1.95
CA LEU A 107 -4.54 -2.02 -1.72
C LEU A 107 -5.66 -1.17 -1.12
N MET A 108 -6.87 -1.15 -1.70
CA MET A 108 -8.01 -0.41 -1.11
C MET A 108 -8.28 -0.78 0.36
N ILE A 109 -8.13 -2.05 0.72
CA ILE A 109 -8.34 -2.53 2.09
C ILE A 109 -7.16 -2.13 3.00
N HIS A 110 -5.93 -2.04 2.49
CA HIS A 110 -4.75 -1.55 3.22
C HIS A 110 -4.79 -0.04 3.49
N ASN A 111 -5.17 0.72 2.46
CA ASN A 111 -5.18 2.17 2.46
C ASN A 111 -6.14 2.74 3.51
N PHE A 112 -7.17 1.98 3.91
CA PHE A 112 -8.07 2.40 5.00
C PHE A 112 -7.39 2.43 6.39
N PRO A 113 -6.83 1.32 6.93
CA PRO A 113 -6.00 1.35 8.13
C PRO A 113 -4.87 2.38 8.10
N GLU A 114 -4.21 2.52 6.95
CA GLU A 114 -3.13 3.48 6.74
C GLU A 114 -3.62 4.93 6.87
N GLY A 115 -4.78 5.24 6.29
CA GLY A 115 -5.47 6.51 6.54
C GLY A 115 -5.73 6.74 8.03
N ILE A 116 -6.21 5.74 8.77
CA ILE A 116 -6.44 5.87 10.22
C ILE A 116 -5.15 6.26 10.95
N ILE A 117 -4.01 5.67 10.58
CA ILE A 117 -2.70 5.98 11.15
C ILE A 117 -2.33 7.43 10.85
N MET A 118 -2.51 7.88 9.60
CA MET A 118 -2.24 9.26 9.20
C MET A 118 -3.10 10.26 9.99
N GLY A 119 -4.41 10.02 10.06
CA GLY A 119 -5.35 10.86 10.82
C GLY A 119 -5.03 10.91 12.30
N CYS A 120 -4.68 9.77 12.90
CA CYS A 120 -4.22 9.71 14.28
C CYS A 120 -2.90 10.47 14.49
N GLY A 121 -1.96 10.39 13.54
CA GLY A 121 -0.69 11.12 13.58
C GLY A 121 -0.90 12.62 13.62
N PHE A 122 -1.77 13.16 12.75
CA PHE A 122 -2.11 14.58 12.74
C PHE A 122 -2.81 15.05 14.01
N ALA A 123 -3.70 14.22 14.57
CA ALA A 123 -4.41 14.54 15.81
C ALA A 123 -3.51 14.43 17.06
N ALA A 124 -2.51 13.56 17.06
CA ALA A 124 -1.51 13.47 18.13
C ALA A 124 -0.50 14.64 18.12
N GLY A 125 -0.37 15.34 16.98
CA GLY A 125 0.41 16.56 16.85
C GLY A 125 0.82 16.83 15.40
N GLY A 126 0.83 18.11 15.00
CA GLY A 126 1.08 18.50 13.60
C GLY A 126 2.39 17.95 13.02
N THR A 127 3.48 17.95 13.79
CA THR A 127 4.79 17.44 13.33
C THR A 127 4.77 15.92 13.09
N LEU A 128 4.09 15.15 13.92
CA LEU A 128 4.00 13.69 13.75
C LEU A 128 3.12 13.35 12.55
N GLY A 129 2.00 14.03 12.38
CA GLY A 129 1.14 13.87 11.20
C GLY A 129 1.84 14.21 9.90
N ILE A 130 2.62 15.30 9.87
CA ILE A 130 3.43 15.67 8.68
C ILE A 130 4.44 14.58 8.36
N LYS A 131 5.18 14.06 9.35
CA LYS A 131 6.13 12.95 9.14
C LYS A 131 5.45 11.71 8.57
N MET A 132 4.35 11.28 9.20
CA MET A 132 3.58 10.11 8.74
C MET A 132 3.04 10.32 7.32
N SER A 133 2.53 11.50 7.01
CA SER A 133 2.03 11.81 5.66
C SER A 133 3.13 11.76 4.59
N LEU A 134 4.36 12.18 4.91
CA LEU A 134 5.50 12.12 3.98
C LEU A 134 5.96 10.68 3.74
N ILE A 135 6.10 9.89 4.82
CA ILE A 135 6.43 8.46 4.73
C ILE A 135 5.37 7.75 3.89
N ILE A 136 4.09 8.04 4.16
CA ILE A 136 2.98 7.51 3.41
C ILE A 136 3.06 7.91 1.93
N ALA A 137 3.26 9.19 1.61
CA ALA A 137 3.38 9.62 0.21
C ALA A 137 4.46 8.85 -0.57
N ILE A 138 5.58 8.54 0.09
CA ILE A 138 6.68 7.79 -0.52
C ILE A 138 6.29 6.33 -0.73
N HIS A 139 5.59 5.70 0.21
CA HIS A 139 5.15 4.30 0.09
C HIS A 139 4.01 4.11 -0.93
N ASP A 140 3.18 5.14 -1.14
CA ASP A 140 2.10 5.14 -2.13
C ASP A 140 2.63 5.14 -3.57
N ILE A 141 3.87 5.58 -3.81
CA ILE A 141 4.47 5.55 -5.16
C ILE A 141 4.60 4.09 -5.66
N PRO A 142 5.24 3.16 -4.92
CA PRO A 142 5.18 1.73 -5.19
C PRO A 142 3.76 1.18 -5.40
N GLU A 143 2.79 1.62 -4.60
CA GLU A 143 1.40 1.18 -4.71
C GLU A 143 0.75 1.57 -6.03
N GLY A 144 0.93 2.84 -6.44
CA GLY A 144 0.46 3.33 -7.73
C GLY A 144 1.06 2.56 -8.90
N ILE A 145 2.34 2.20 -8.79
CA ILE A 145 3.02 1.32 -9.76
C ILE A 145 2.37 -0.07 -9.76
N ALA A 146 2.10 -0.64 -8.58
CA ALA A 146 1.50 -1.96 -8.42
C ALA A 146 0.10 -2.06 -9.01
N VAL A 147 -0.70 -0.98 -8.94
CA VAL A 147 -2.02 -0.91 -9.60
C VAL A 147 -1.87 -0.77 -11.11
N SER A 148 -1.00 0.12 -11.57
CA SER A 148 -0.92 0.50 -12.99
C SER A 148 -0.28 -0.57 -13.87
N ALA A 149 0.76 -1.27 -13.38
CA ALA A 149 1.52 -2.24 -14.15
C ALA A 149 0.68 -3.43 -14.68
N PRO A 150 -0.10 -4.15 -13.86
CA PRO A 150 -0.95 -5.25 -14.35
C PRO A 150 -2.07 -4.80 -15.30
N LEU A 151 -2.60 -3.58 -15.10
CA LEU A 151 -3.60 -2.99 -15.98
C LEU A 151 -3.01 -2.63 -17.36
N MET A 152 -1.75 -2.20 -17.40
CA MET A 152 -1.01 -1.98 -18.65
C MET A 152 -0.81 -3.30 -19.41
N ALA A 153 -0.44 -4.39 -18.73
CA ALA A 153 -0.36 -5.72 -19.35
C ALA A 153 -1.71 -6.18 -19.94
N SER A 154 -2.80 -5.76 -19.32
CA SER A 154 -4.17 -6.03 -19.76
C SER A 154 -4.68 -5.10 -20.87
N LYS A 155 -3.81 -4.22 -21.41
CA LYS A 155 -4.14 -3.23 -22.47
C LYS A 155 -5.30 -2.31 -22.11
N VAL A 156 -5.47 -1.99 -20.82
CA VAL A 156 -6.48 -1.02 -20.35
C VAL A 156 -6.07 0.39 -20.78
N LYS A 157 -7.04 1.24 -21.14
CA LYS A 157 -6.77 2.64 -21.50
C LYS A 157 -6.13 3.39 -20.32
N ILE A 158 -5.07 4.16 -20.56
CA ILE A 158 -4.32 4.92 -19.54
C ILE A 158 -5.25 5.75 -18.63
N SER A 159 -6.26 6.42 -19.18
CA SER A 159 -7.21 7.21 -18.38
C SER A 159 -8.00 6.38 -17.37
N ARG A 160 -8.33 5.12 -17.69
CA ARG A 160 -8.97 4.19 -16.76
C ARG A 160 -7.99 3.68 -15.71
N ILE A 161 -6.72 3.49 -16.07
CA ILE A 161 -5.67 3.08 -15.13
C ILE A 161 -5.48 4.15 -14.06
N LEU A 162 -5.37 5.41 -14.47
CA LEU A 162 -5.26 6.54 -13.56
C LEU A 162 -6.52 6.72 -12.71
N LEU A 163 -7.71 6.47 -13.27
CA LEU A 163 -8.95 6.47 -12.50
C LEU A 163 -8.98 5.35 -11.45
N TYR A 164 -8.52 4.14 -11.80
CA TYR A 164 -8.45 3.03 -10.84
C TYR A 164 -7.43 3.33 -9.73
N ALA A 165 -6.26 3.87 -10.05
CA ALA A 165 -5.29 4.32 -9.05
C ALA A 165 -5.89 5.38 -8.10
N PHE A 166 -6.62 6.36 -8.65
CA PHE A 166 -7.34 7.35 -7.85
C PHE A 166 -8.36 6.71 -6.89
N ILE A 167 -9.17 5.77 -7.40
CA ILE A 167 -10.17 5.05 -6.59
C ILE A 167 -9.49 4.21 -5.50
N THR A 168 -8.33 3.63 -5.80
CA THR A 168 -7.56 2.82 -4.85
C THR A 168 -7.02 3.64 -3.68
N ALA A 169 -6.67 4.92 -3.91
CA ALA A 169 -6.22 5.83 -2.84
C ALA A 169 -7.37 6.45 -2.02
N PHE A 170 -8.61 6.38 -2.49
CA PHE A 170 -9.76 6.99 -1.80
C PHE A 170 -10.01 6.48 -0.36
N PRO A 171 -9.83 5.18 -0.04
CA PRO A 171 -9.93 4.67 1.32
C PRO A 171 -8.99 5.35 2.32
N THR A 172 -7.81 5.84 1.90
CA THR A 172 -6.89 6.60 2.78
C THR A 172 -7.53 7.89 3.27
N ALA A 173 -8.30 8.57 2.43
CA ALA A 173 -9.03 9.78 2.82
C ALA A 173 -10.09 9.48 3.89
N ILE A 174 -10.86 8.40 3.69
CA ILE A 174 -11.88 7.95 4.64
C ILE A 174 -11.22 7.54 5.97
N GLY A 175 -10.14 6.77 5.89
CA GLY A 175 -9.35 6.35 7.03
C GLY A 175 -8.79 7.55 7.79
N THR A 176 -8.24 8.55 7.10
CA THR A 176 -7.71 9.79 7.70
C THR A 176 -8.79 10.55 8.46
N PHE A 177 -9.97 10.68 7.87
CA PHE A 177 -11.12 11.28 8.55
C PHE A 177 -11.46 10.50 9.83
N ALA A 178 -11.59 9.18 9.76
CA ALA A 178 -11.87 8.33 10.93
C ALA A 178 -10.76 8.44 11.99
N GLY A 179 -9.50 8.43 11.55
CA GLY A 179 -8.30 8.48 12.39
C GLY A 179 -8.23 9.72 13.27
N VAL A 180 -8.62 10.89 12.76
CA VAL A 180 -8.63 12.13 13.56
C VAL A 180 -9.54 12.01 14.80
N TYR A 181 -10.67 11.31 14.69
CA TYR A 181 -11.58 11.08 15.82
C TYR A 181 -11.13 9.93 16.71
N ILE A 182 -10.48 8.91 16.12
CA ILE A 182 -9.96 7.74 16.83
C ILE A 182 -8.70 8.07 17.65
N ALA A 183 -7.95 9.10 17.25
CA ALA A 183 -6.67 9.47 17.86
C ALA A 183 -6.72 9.70 19.38
N ASN A 184 -7.86 10.20 19.88
CA ASN A 184 -8.05 10.47 21.30
C ASN A 184 -8.44 9.22 22.11
N ILE A 185 -8.56 8.05 21.47
CA ILE A 185 -9.16 6.85 22.09
C ILE A 185 -8.11 5.98 22.80
N SER A 186 -6.97 5.60 22.17
CA SER A 186 -5.85 4.88 22.84
C SER A 186 -4.67 4.56 21.91
N LYS A 187 -3.43 4.55 22.44
CA LYS A 187 -2.23 4.00 21.76
C LYS A 187 -2.42 2.55 21.27
N ASN A 188 -3.28 1.77 21.95
CA ASN A 188 -3.58 0.40 21.56
C ASN A 188 -4.33 0.32 20.23
N VAL A 189 -5.15 1.32 19.90
CA VAL A 189 -5.87 1.35 18.60
C VAL A 189 -4.89 1.59 17.46
N LEU A 190 -3.91 2.47 17.65
CA LEU A 190 -2.82 2.67 16.70
C LEU A 190 -2.01 1.39 16.48
N GLY A 191 -1.63 0.70 17.56
CA GLY A 191 -0.93 -0.58 17.49
C GLY A 191 -1.73 -1.64 16.71
N ALA A 192 -3.04 -1.71 16.94
CA ALA A 192 -3.98 -2.60 16.25
C ALA A 192 -4.13 -2.28 14.76
N CYS A 193 -4.23 -0.99 14.39
CA CYS A 193 -4.31 -0.58 12.99
C CYS A 193 -3.01 -0.89 12.25
N LEU A 194 -1.85 -0.53 12.82
CA LEU A 194 -0.53 -0.79 12.22
C LEU A 194 -0.28 -2.29 11.99
N SER A 195 -0.62 -3.14 12.96
CA SER A 195 -0.45 -4.58 12.84
C SER A 195 -1.40 -5.20 11.81
N ALA A 196 -2.68 -4.82 11.82
CA ALA A 196 -3.64 -5.28 10.82
C ALA A 196 -3.22 -4.84 9.40
N ALA A 197 -2.81 -3.58 9.23
CA ALA A 197 -2.30 -3.03 7.97
C ALA A 197 -1.06 -3.79 7.48
N SER A 198 -0.13 -4.09 8.39
CA SER A 198 1.07 -4.89 8.11
C SER A 198 0.72 -6.29 7.63
N GLY A 199 -0.26 -6.95 8.27
CA GLY A 199 -0.75 -8.26 7.86
C GLY A 199 -1.35 -8.28 6.45
N ILE A 200 -2.19 -7.29 6.15
CA ILE A 200 -2.77 -7.08 4.82
C ILE A 200 -1.65 -6.96 3.78
N MET A 201 -0.65 -6.10 4.01
CA MET A 201 0.43 -5.89 3.05
C MET A 201 1.39 -7.05 2.92
N LEU A 202 1.67 -7.78 4.00
CA LEU A 202 2.43 -9.03 3.89
C LEU A 202 1.74 -10.01 2.95
N TYR A 203 0.40 -10.15 3.03
CA TYR A 203 -0.34 -10.99 2.09
C TYR A 203 -0.27 -10.44 0.67
N VAL A 204 -0.54 -9.15 0.45
CA VAL A 204 -0.51 -8.54 -0.89
C VAL A 204 0.88 -8.69 -1.54
N VAL A 205 1.95 -8.43 -0.80
CA VAL A 205 3.31 -8.50 -1.31
C VAL A 205 3.73 -9.95 -1.60
N CYS A 206 3.56 -10.85 -0.62
CA CYS A 206 4.04 -12.23 -0.72
C CYS A 206 3.10 -13.14 -1.52
N GLY A 207 1.79 -12.89 -1.48
CA GLY A 207 0.75 -13.70 -2.13
C GLY A 207 0.44 -13.25 -3.56
N GLU A 208 0.52 -11.94 -3.84
CA GLU A 208 0.15 -11.39 -5.15
C GLU A 208 1.36 -10.86 -5.91
N MET A 209 2.09 -9.89 -5.36
CA MET A 209 3.06 -9.12 -6.15
C MET A 209 4.35 -9.86 -6.49
N ILE A 210 5.02 -10.47 -5.50
CA ILE A 210 6.23 -11.24 -5.75
C ILE A 210 5.93 -12.45 -6.67
N PRO A 211 4.83 -13.20 -6.46
CA PRO A 211 4.42 -14.24 -7.39
C PRO A 211 4.09 -13.72 -8.79
N GLU A 212 3.43 -12.58 -8.93
CA GLU A 212 3.12 -11.99 -10.24
C GLU A 212 4.37 -11.52 -10.97
N SER A 213 5.30 -10.88 -10.25
CA SER A 213 6.61 -10.50 -10.78
C SER A 213 7.33 -11.69 -11.42
N SER A 214 7.29 -12.85 -10.74
CA SER A 214 7.88 -14.10 -11.21
C SER A 214 7.09 -14.73 -12.37
N LYS A 215 5.75 -14.66 -12.36
CA LYS A 215 4.90 -15.15 -13.46
C LYS A 215 5.08 -14.35 -14.75
N LEU A 216 5.26 -13.04 -14.64
CA LEU A 216 5.52 -12.17 -15.79
C LEU A 216 6.91 -12.45 -16.35
N TRP A 217 7.91 -12.62 -15.50
CA TRP A 217 9.27 -12.92 -15.92
C TRP A 217 10.01 -13.78 -14.90
N ASP A 218 10.24 -15.04 -15.27
CA ASP A 218 10.95 -16.04 -14.45
C ASP A 218 12.49 -15.96 -14.62
N GLY A 219 13.03 -14.75 -14.78
CA GLY A 219 14.46 -14.53 -14.96
C GLY A 219 15.02 -13.53 -13.95
N ILE A 220 16.35 -13.52 -13.79
CA ILE A 220 17.07 -12.79 -12.73
C ILE A 220 16.66 -11.32 -12.55
N THR A 221 16.15 -10.65 -13.58
CA THR A 221 15.73 -9.25 -13.47
C THR A 221 14.49 -9.02 -12.60
N SER A 222 13.58 -9.98 -12.48
CA SER A 222 12.45 -9.88 -11.52
C SER A 222 12.98 -9.98 -10.09
N THR A 223 13.86 -10.95 -9.82
CA THR A 223 14.56 -11.11 -8.54
C THR A 223 15.38 -9.87 -8.17
N LEU A 224 16.16 -9.33 -9.12
CA LEU A 224 16.94 -8.10 -8.91
C LEU A 224 16.03 -6.92 -8.64
N GLY A 225 14.87 -6.82 -9.30
CA GLY A 225 13.83 -5.84 -8.99
C GLY A 225 13.46 -5.91 -7.52
N THR A 226 13.04 -7.09 -7.03
CA THR A 226 12.66 -7.31 -5.63
C THR A 226 13.79 -6.97 -4.66
N LEU A 227 15.01 -7.45 -4.91
CA LEU A 227 16.15 -7.18 -4.03
C LEU A 227 16.52 -5.69 -3.99
N CYS A 228 16.56 -5.02 -5.13
CA CYS A 228 16.77 -3.57 -5.20
C CYS A 228 15.67 -2.82 -4.46
N GLY A 229 14.42 -3.27 -4.58
CA GLY A 229 13.28 -2.73 -3.86
C GLY A 229 13.43 -2.85 -2.35
N ILE A 230 13.84 -4.02 -1.83
CA ILE A 230 14.09 -4.23 -0.41
C ILE A 230 15.19 -3.31 0.10
N VAL A 231 16.32 -3.24 -0.62
CA VAL A 231 17.47 -2.40 -0.21
C VAL A 231 17.08 -0.93 -0.20
N LEU A 232 16.40 -0.43 -1.25
CA LEU A 232 15.97 0.96 -1.31
C LEU A 232 14.87 1.26 -0.30
N GLY A 233 13.94 0.33 -0.08
CA GLY A 233 12.94 0.44 0.98
C GLY A 233 13.58 0.57 2.37
N LEU A 234 14.65 -0.16 2.64
CA LEU A 234 15.37 -0.06 3.91
C LEU A 234 16.03 1.31 4.07
N VAL A 235 16.63 1.83 2.99
CA VAL A 235 17.19 3.19 2.98
C VAL A 235 16.10 4.22 3.25
N ILE A 236 14.92 4.10 2.61
CA ILE A 236 13.78 4.99 2.84
C ILE A 236 13.38 4.97 4.32
N VAL A 237 13.20 3.79 4.91
CA VAL A 237 12.81 3.62 6.32
C VAL A 237 13.86 4.18 7.30
N GLN A 238 15.14 4.17 6.95
CA GLN A 238 16.19 4.72 7.82
C GLN A 238 16.35 6.24 7.69
N VAL A 239 16.01 6.81 6.53
CA VAL A 239 16.19 8.24 6.27
C VAL A 239 15.00 9.08 6.76
N PHE A 240 13.79 8.52 6.70
CA PHE A 240 12.53 9.21 7.02
C PHE A 240 11.91 8.69 8.33
#